data_AF-A0A8J4TBW2-F1
#
_entry.id   AF-A0A8J4TBW2-F1
#
_cell.length_a   1.000
_cell.length_b   1.000
_cell.length_c   1.000
_cell.angle_alpha   90.00
_cell.angle_beta   90.00
_cell.angle_gamma   90.00
#
_symmetry.space_group_name_H-M   'P 1'
#
loop_
_entity.id
_entity.type
_entity.pdbx_description
1 polymer ?
#
loop_
_entity_poly.entity_id
_entity_poly.type
_entity_poly.pdbx_seq_one_letter_code
_entity_poly.pdbx_strand_id
1 'polypeptide(L)'
;MQDELNRIIPVPGSDSSQALDQARDFDNGAYETLFEVSPHGQFVPRAIFVDSETSVIDEVRNGMYRCLFHPNDMITHHEDCSNNFARGNITIGKKMIDKVMERIRKAVEHTDLLQGFIATHSCSGGTGGGLTAYIFQCLLADYDKYSVIQLPIYPSPQHANTIVEPYNTVLHLDQAVDAVKLSTMMDNEAIGEVCHRNLMHRQPTFHTMNQVIALLTSSLLSPVRYPGCLTAGLPELETNLVPFPRIHFPVLRHAPFLHFSRSTHQTSSIDQLVQNVFSAAGQTVKCDLNRGKFMACVLSFRGLVGPRLVNSALSRIKATPHLEFVDWCPTGVKVNLVAQPPIFMAHDSHLAPTDCSVTMLANSTAIRSVWATVGAKFDMMFSRRCFLHWFLNEGLEESEMKEARETLASIEQDYREIGTSGERNLNFFTSTMRTPQLKRRQWRKYNPTTQIPLSHFSDESSDELSSTLTNSLSPLMKLPTAQEENTLPSKQIKNRFLTSTRMTIKRLAVVK
;
A
#
# COMPACT_ATOMS: atom_id res chain seq x y z
N MET A 1 4.19 31.40 -16.53
CA MET A 1 3.75 30.58 -15.37
C MET A 1 2.65 31.26 -14.56
N GLN A 2 2.83 32.48 -14.02
CA GLN A 2 1.72 33.20 -13.34
C GLN A 2 0.58 33.60 -14.29
N ASP A 3 0.88 33.96 -15.55
CA ASP A 3 -0.15 34.28 -16.55
C ASP A 3 -0.90 33.06 -17.12
N GLU A 4 -0.37 31.84 -16.95
CA GLU A 4 -1.07 30.61 -17.31
C GLU A 4 -1.98 30.12 -16.17
N LEU A 5 -1.57 30.32 -14.91
CA LEU A 5 -2.43 30.07 -13.75
C LEU A 5 -3.66 31.00 -13.73
N ASN A 6 -3.50 32.26 -14.13
CA ASN A 6 -4.59 33.24 -14.20
C ASN A 6 -5.58 32.98 -15.36
N ARG A 7 -5.27 32.09 -16.31
CA ARG A 7 -6.22 31.61 -17.33
C ARG A 7 -7.06 30.44 -16.85
N ILE A 8 -6.65 29.77 -15.78
CA ILE A 8 -7.33 28.59 -15.21
C ILE A 8 -8.31 29.01 -14.09
N ILE A 9 -8.15 30.21 -13.53
CA ILE A 9 -9.06 30.76 -12.52
C ILE A 9 -10.05 31.68 -13.23
N PRO A 10 -11.35 31.35 -13.30
CA PRO A 10 -12.33 32.21 -13.95
C PRO A 10 -12.46 33.52 -13.18
N VAL A 11 -12.42 34.64 -13.91
CA VAL A 11 -12.78 35.96 -13.40
C VAL A 11 -14.26 35.89 -12.97
N PRO A 12 -14.62 36.35 -11.75
CA PRO A 12 -15.99 36.24 -11.28
C PRO A 12 -16.91 37.10 -12.14
N GLY A 13 -17.74 36.47 -12.96
CA GLY A 13 -18.74 37.13 -13.80
C GLY A 13 -18.78 36.74 -15.28
N SER A 14 -18.10 35.69 -15.74
CA SER A 14 -18.25 35.16 -17.10
C SER A 14 -18.90 33.77 -17.10
N ASP A 15 -19.79 33.55 -18.07
CA ASP A 15 -20.74 32.43 -18.15
C ASP A 15 -20.13 31.07 -17.81
N SER A 16 -20.55 30.51 -16.67
CA SER A 16 -20.09 29.22 -16.15
C SER A 16 -20.33 28.06 -17.12
N SER A 17 -21.29 28.19 -18.05
CA SER A 17 -21.55 27.21 -19.11
C SER A 17 -20.44 27.16 -20.15
N GLN A 18 -19.84 28.29 -20.54
CA GLN A 18 -18.78 28.31 -21.56
C GLN A 18 -17.44 27.77 -21.05
N ALA A 19 -17.12 27.99 -19.77
CA ALA A 19 -15.93 27.39 -19.15
C ALA A 19 -16.08 25.87 -18.97
N LEU A 20 -17.29 25.39 -18.66
CA LEU A 20 -17.60 23.97 -18.61
C LEU A 20 -17.53 23.31 -19.99
N ASP A 21 -18.04 23.96 -21.04
CA ASP A 21 -17.99 23.43 -22.41
C ASP A 21 -16.56 23.46 -22.97
N GLN A 22 -15.77 24.50 -22.68
CA GLN A 22 -14.34 24.53 -23.05
C GLN A 22 -13.49 23.50 -22.30
N ALA A 23 -13.82 23.18 -21.04
CA ALA A 23 -13.16 22.11 -20.29
C ALA A 23 -13.54 20.72 -20.84
N ARG A 24 -14.82 20.52 -21.22
CA ARG A 24 -15.30 19.29 -21.86
C ARG A 24 -14.61 19.02 -23.20
N ASP A 25 -14.37 20.07 -23.98
CA ASP A 25 -13.74 19.97 -25.31
C ASP A 25 -12.21 19.74 -25.27
N PHE A 26 -11.51 20.07 -24.19
CA PHE A 26 -10.05 19.99 -24.14
C PHE A 26 -9.49 18.57 -23.93
N ASP A 27 -10.26 17.67 -23.31
CA ASP A 27 -9.81 16.31 -22.92
C ASP A 27 -10.88 15.21 -23.12
N ASN A 28 -11.94 15.45 -23.90
CA ASN A 28 -13.04 14.49 -24.17
C ASN A 28 -13.67 13.89 -22.88
N GLY A 29 -13.73 14.64 -21.78
CA GLY A 29 -14.30 14.15 -20.50
C GLY A 29 -13.42 13.17 -19.72
N ALA A 30 -12.16 12.95 -20.10
CA ALA A 30 -11.31 11.95 -19.44
C ALA A 30 -10.94 12.32 -17.98
N TYR A 31 -11.00 13.61 -17.62
CA TYR A 31 -10.85 14.08 -16.24
C TYR A 31 -12.03 13.71 -15.33
N GLU A 32 -13.23 13.47 -15.89
CA GLU A 32 -14.44 13.14 -15.13
C GLU A 32 -14.32 11.78 -14.42
N THR A 33 -13.37 10.94 -14.86
CA THR A 33 -13.03 9.66 -14.24
C THR A 33 -12.51 9.81 -12.81
N LEU A 34 -11.78 10.87 -12.51
CA LEU A 34 -11.16 11.10 -11.19
C LEU A 34 -11.67 12.35 -10.48
N PHE A 35 -12.26 13.29 -11.21
CA PHE A 35 -12.77 14.53 -10.67
C PHE A 35 -14.27 14.64 -10.85
N GLU A 36 -14.92 15.15 -9.82
CA GLU A 36 -16.28 15.66 -9.88
C GLU A 36 -16.22 17.16 -10.23
N VAL A 37 -17.12 17.60 -11.11
CA VAL A 37 -17.26 19.01 -11.45
C VAL A 37 -18.40 19.58 -10.62
N SER A 38 -18.07 20.41 -9.63
CA SER A 38 -19.06 21.16 -8.87
C SER A 38 -19.84 22.11 -9.79
N PRO A 39 -21.11 22.45 -9.48
CA PRO A 39 -21.89 23.44 -10.24
C PRO A 39 -21.20 24.80 -10.38
N HIS A 40 -20.20 25.10 -9.55
CA HIS A 40 -19.41 26.33 -9.58
C HIS A 40 -18.15 26.23 -10.44
N GLY A 41 -18.01 25.15 -11.23
CA GLY A 41 -16.85 24.91 -12.09
C GLY A 41 -15.58 24.48 -11.35
N GLN A 42 -15.68 24.09 -10.08
CA GLN A 42 -14.56 23.58 -9.29
C GLN A 42 -14.40 22.07 -9.49
N PHE A 43 -13.17 21.62 -9.76
CA PHE A 43 -12.84 20.20 -9.85
C PHE A 43 -12.50 19.65 -8.46
N VAL A 44 -13.34 18.74 -7.96
CA VAL A 44 -13.15 18.07 -6.67
C VAL A 44 -12.69 16.64 -6.93
N PRO A 45 -11.54 16.18 -6.39
CA PRO A 45 -11.09 14.81 -6.57
C PRO A 45 -12.04 13.81 -5.90
N ARG A 46 -12.33 12.69 -6.57
CA ARG A 46 -13.06 11.54 -6.02
C ARG A 46 -12.13 10.70 -5.14
N ALA A 47 -11.69 11.27 -4.01
CA ALA A 47 -10.72 10.66 -3.12
C ALA A 47 -11.20 10.72 -1.66
N ILE A 48 -11.11 9.59 -0.96
CA ILE A 48 -11.45 9.48 0.46
C ILE A 48 -10.16 9.18 1.22
N PHE A 49 -9.84 10.02 2.20
CA PHE A 49 -8.70 9.84 3.09
C PHE A 49 -9.20 9.25 4.41
N VAL A 50 -8.58 8.17 4.84
CA VAL A 50 -8.93 7.49 6.08
C VAL A 50 -7.67 7.27 6.89
N ASP A 51 -7.66 7.78 8.12
CA ASP A 51 -6.60 7.52 9.08
C ASP A 51 -7.17 7.40 10.50
N SER A 52 -6.55 6.53 11.30
CA SER A 52 -6.88 6.36 12.71
C SER A 52 -6.35 7.52 13.58
N GLU A 53 -5.35 8.24 13.06
CA GLU A 53 -4.76 9.42 13.70
C GLU A 53 -5.16 10.70 12.96
N THR A 54 -5.07 11.87 13.60
CA THR A 54 -5.42 13.15 12.96
C THR A 54 -4.23 13.85 12.31
N SER A 55 -3.00 13.56 12.75
CA SER A 55 -1.79 14.31 12.43
C SER A 55 -1.54 14.48 10.92
N VAL A 56 -1.52 13.37 10.18
CA VAL A 56 -1.24 13.35 8.73
C VAL A 56 -2.36 14.00 7.94
N ILE A 57 -3.62 13.78 8.32
CA ILE A 57 -4.77 14.39 7.64
C ILE A 57 -4.84 15.89 7.92
N ASP A 58 -4.44 16.34 9.11
CA ASP A 58 -4.40 17.75 9.45
C ASP A 58 -3.30 18.51 8.65
N GLU A 59 -2.21 17.85 8.29
CA GLU A 59 -1.24 18.40 7.33
C GLU A 59 -1.86 18.61 5.94
N VAL A 60 -2.71 17.70 5.48
CA VAL A 60 -3.45 17.86 4.21
C VAL A 60 -4.46 19.00 4.30
N ARG A 61 -5.18 19.11 5.43
CA ARG A 61 -6.14 20.20 5.69
C ARG A 61 -5.50 21.58 5.77
N ASN A 62 -4.25 21.66 6.22
CA ASN A 62 -3.51 22.92 6.32
C ASN A 62 -2.53 23.15 5.17
N GLY A 63 -2.39 22.16 4.27
CA GLY A 63 -1.45 22.19 3.17
C GLY A 63 -1.88 23.09 2.02
N MET A 64 -1.03 23.13 0.98
CA MET A 64 -1.26 23.94 -0.22
C MET A 64 -2.57 23.58 -0.94
N TYR A 65 -2.99 22.31 -0.88
CA TYR A 65 -4.19 21.78 -1.54
C TYR A 65 -5.43 21.72 -0.64
N ARG A 66 -5.47 22.47 0.47
CA ARG A 66 -6.59 22.46 1.43
C ARG A 66 -7.97 22.70 0.84
N CYS A 67 -8.07 23.51 -0.22
CA CYS A 67 -9.33 23.87 -0.86
C CYS A 67 -9.73 22.88 -1.96
N LEU A 68 -8.89 21.89 -2.27
CA LEU A 68 -9.13 20.92 -3.33
C LEU A 68 -10.04 19.77 -2.87
N PHE A 69 -9.86 19.33 -1.61
CA PHE A 69 -10.58 18.19 -1.06
C PHE A 69 -11.81 18.60 -0.28
N HIS A 70 -12.87 17.82 -0.40
CA HIS A 70 -14.06 18.06 0.41
C HIS A 70 -13.75 17.66 1.88
N PRO A 71 -13.98 18.54 2.88
CA PRO A 71 -13.62 18.28 4.29
C PRO A 71 -14.17 16.98 4.87
N ASN A 72 -15.30 16.59 4.29
CA ASN A 72 -16.14 15.49 4.68
C ASN A 72 -15.55 14.14 4.21
N ASP A 73 -14.66 14.14 3.21
CA ASP A 73 -14.01 12.93 2.68
C ASP A 73 -12.69 12.61 3.40
N MET A 74 -12.31 13.47 4.34
CA MET A 74 -11.17 13.29 5.24
C MET A 74 -11.66 12.75 6.59
N ILE A 75 -11.61 11.43 6.74
CA ILE A 75 -12.10 10.70 7.91
C ILE A 75 -10.93 10.41 8.84
N THR A 76 -10.98 10.99 10.03
CA THR A 76 -9.99 10.79 11.10
C THR A 76 -10.61 10.13 12.32
N HIS A 77 -9.80 9.40 13.08
CA HIS A 77 -10.12 9.01 14.45
C HIS A 77 -9.11 9.61 15.44
N HIS A 78 -9.34 9.42 16.74
CA HIS A 78 -8.47 9.95 17.81
C HIS A 78 -7.64 8.85 18.49
N GLU A 79 -7.85 7.59 18.11
CA GLU A 79 -7.16 6.43 18.67
C GLU A 79 -6.29 5.79 17.60
N ASP A 80 -4.99 5.73 17.85
CA ASP A 80 -4.03 5.15 16.92
C ASP A 80 -4.08 3.62 16.92
N CYS A 81 -3.75 3.02 15.78
CA CYS A 81 -3.60 1.56 15.66
C CYS A 81 -2.24 1.04 16.15
N SER A 82 -1.30 1.93 16.51
CA SER A 82 0.03 1.61 17.09
C SER A 82 0.77 0.48 16.38
N ASN A 83 0.75 0.46 15.04
CA ASN A 83 1.34 -0.58 14.19
C ASN A 83 0.88 -2.02 14.50
N ASN A 84 -0.33 -2.18 15.01
CA ASN A 84 -0.95 -3.47 15.28
C ASN A 84 -2.11 -3.71 14.31
N PHE A 85 -2.00 -4.75 13.48
CA PHE A 85 -3.06 -5.17 12.55
C PHE A 85 -4.38 -5.47 13.27
N ALA A 86 -4.32 -6.15 14.43
CA ALA A 86 -5.52 -6.56 15.15
C ALA A 86 -6.33 -5.34 15.64
N ARG A 87 -5.66 -4.26 16.06
CA ARG A 87 -6.33 -2.99 16.40
C ARG A 87 -7.06 -2.40 15.20
N GLY A 88 -6.35 -2.27 14.08
CA GLY A 88 -6.89 -1.66 12.87
C GLY A 88 -8.08 -2.43 12.29
N ASN A 89 -8.07 -3.75 12.42
CA ASN A 89 -9.12 -4.61 11.86
C ASN A 89 -10.29 -4.81 12.84
N ILE A 90 -10.00 -5.20 14.08
CA ILE A 90 -11.02 -5.71 15.02
C ILE A 90 -11.58 -4.61 15.92
N THR A 91 -10.73 -3.81 16.58
CA THR A 91 -11.18 -2.89 17.63
C THR A 91 -11.51 -1.51 17.08
N ILE A 92 -10.55 -0.84 16.46
CA ILE A 92 -10.73 0.49 15.85
C ILE A 92 -11.48 0.38 14.52
N GLY A 93 -11.19 -0.66 13.75
CA GLY A 93 -11.83 -0.91 12.44
C GLY A 93 -13.35 -0.90 12.51
N LYS A 94 -13.92 -1.62 13.46
CA LYS A 94 -15.38 -1.67 13.67
C LYS A 94 -16.01 -0.33 14.05
N LYS A 95 -15.27 0.57 14.71
CA LYS A 95 -15.78 1.91 15.05
C LYS A 95 -15.77 2.86 13.85
N MET A 96 -14.82 2.67 12.93
CA MET A 96 -14.60 3.56 11.79
C MET A 96 -15.35 3.14 10.52
N ILE A 97 -15.57 1.83 10.33
CA ILE A 97 -16.06 1.27 9.07
C ILE A 97 -17.40 1.88 8.61
N ASP A 98 -18.33 2.10 9.53
CA ASP A 98 -19.67 2.64 9.20
C ASP A 98 -19.56 4.04 8.57
N LYS A 99 -18.65 4.87 9.09
CA LYS A 99 -18.39 6.21 8.54
C LYS A 99 -17.73 6.12 7.17
N VAL A 100 -16.76 5.22 7.00
CA VAL A 100 -16.02 5.04 5.75
C VAL A 100 -16.93 4.52 4.65
N MET A 101 -17.68 3.45 4.92
CA MET A 101 -18.61 2.84 3.96
C MET A 101 -19.74 3.79 3.56
N GLU A 102 -20.25 4.61 4.48
CA GLU A 102 -21.24 5.63 4.14
C GLU A 102 -20.68 6.70 3.19
N ARG A 103 -19.40 7.08 3.33
CA ARG A 103 -18.77 8.02 2.38
C ARG A 103 -18.50 7.38 1.04
N ILE A 104 -18.03 6.13 1.03
CA ILE A 104 -17.87 5.37 -0.21
C ILE A 104 -19.22 5.26 -0.93
N ARG A 105 -20.30 4.92 -0.23
CA ARG A 105 -21.64 4.84 -0.80
C ARG A 105 -22.07 6.15 -1.45
N LYS A 106 -21.89 7.29 -0.77
CA LYS A 106 -22.19 8.61 -1.35
C LYS A 106 -21.36 8.93 -2.58
N ALA A 107 -20.07 8.59 -2.57
CA ALA A 107 -19.20 8.79 -3.72
C ALA A 107 -19.64 7.94 -4.92
N VAL A 108 -20.04 6.68 -4.68
CA VAL A 108 -20.56 5.77 -5.71
C VAL A 108 -21.90 6.25 -6.27
N GLU A 109 -22.81 6.72 -5.42
CA GLU A 109 -24.10 7.28 -5.86
C GLU A 109 -23.94 8.55 -6.71
N HIS A 110 -22.82 9.26 -6.55
CA HIS A 110 -22.46 10.42 -7.36
C HIS A 110 -21.64 10.05 -8.63
N THR A 111 -21.58 8.77 -8.99
CA THR A 111 -20.93 8.31 -10.24
C THR A 111 -21.94 7.67 -11.17
N ASP A 112 -21.94 8.06 -12.44
CA ASP A 112 -22.80 7.46 -13.46
C ASP A 112 -22.35 6.04 -13.81
N LEU A 113 -21.04 5.84 -13.95
CA LEU A 113 -20.43 4.55 -14.27
C LEU A 113 -19.15 4.32 -13.46
N LEU A 114 -19.28 3.59 -12.36
CA LEU A 114 -18.14 3.17 -11.55
C LEU A 114 -17.35 2.06 -12.26
N GLN A 115 -16.04 2.24 -12.44
CA GLN A 115 -15.16 1.19 -12.96
C GLN A 115 -14.59 0.30 -11.86
N GLY A 116 -14.25 0.89 -10.71
CA GLY A 116 -13.55 0.20 -9.63
C GLY A 116 -13.01 1.14 -8.57
N PHE A 117 -12.33 0.57 -7.59
CA PHE A 117 -11.71 1.28 -6.48
C PHE A 117 -10.18 1.16 -6.57
N ILE A 118 -9.47 2.24 -6.25
CA ILE A 118 -8.02 2.26 -6.16
C ILE A 118 -7.65 2.59 -4.72
N ALA A 119 -6.88 1.71 -4.07
CA ALA A 119 -6.48 1.86 -2.68
C ALA A 119 -4.96 1.94 -2.55
N THR A 120 -4.47 3.10 -2.11
CA THR A 120 -3.07 3.32 -1.73
C THR A 120 -2.92 3.16 -0.22
N HIS A 121 -2.14 2.19 0.23
CA HIS A 121 -1.95 1.95 1.67
C HIS A 121 -0.57 1.31 1.93
N SER A 122 -0.16 1.25 3.20
CA SER A 122 1.00 0.46 3.61
C SER A 122 0.57 -0.95 4.02
N CYS A 123 1.34 -2.00 3.68
CA CYS A 123 1.06 -3.35 4.18
C CYS A 123 1.46 -3.55 5.65
N SER A 124 2.38 -2.73 6.13
CA SER A 124 3.03 -2.91 7.42
C SER A 124 2.38 -2.14 8.58
N GLY A 125 1.56 -1.13 8.29
CA GLY A 125 0.90 -0.31 9.30
C GLY A 125 -0.29 -1.02 9.97
N GLY A 126 -0.66 -0.59 11.17
CA GLY A 126 -1.87 -1.07 11.84
C GLY A 126 -3.13 -0.62 11.09
N THR A 127 -3.19 0.67 10.74
CA THR A 127 -4.26 1.26 9.93
C THR A 127 -4.14 0.83 8.47
N GLY A 128 -2.97 1.08 7.85
CA GLY A 128 -2.74 0.76 6.44
C GLY A 128 -2.91 -0.72 6.10
N GLY A 129 -2.53 -1.64 6.98
CA GLY A 129 -2.72 -3.08 6.77
C GLY A 129 -4.07 -3.57 7.30
N GLY A 130 -4.36 -3.30 8.58
CA GLY A 130 -5.53 -3.82 9.30
C GLY A 130 -6.86 -3.20 8.87
N LEU A 131 -6.97 -1.88 8.93
CA LEU A 131 -8.20 -1.18 8.55
C LEU A 131 -8.49 -1.38 7.06
N THR A 132 -7.47 -1.30 6.21
CA THR A 132 -7.64 -1.51 4.76
C THR A 132 -8.10 -2.92 4.42
N ALA A 133 -7.54 -3.95 5.07
CA ALA A 133 -8.01 -5.33 4.89
C ALA A 133 -9.49 -5.47 5.24
N TYR A 134 -9.93 -4.82 6.32
CA TYR A 134 -11.33 -4.80 6.72
C TYR A 134 -12.23 -4.06 5.71
N ILE A 135 -11.78 -2.90 5.21
CA ILE A 135 -12.48 -2.16 4.15
C ILE A 135 -12.63 -3.02 2.89
N PHE A 136 -11.60 -3.75 2.48
CA PHE A 136 -11.67 -4.64 1.31
C PHE A 136 -12.70 -5.75 1.49
N GLN A 137 -12.82 -6.34 2.68
CA GLN A 137 -13.87 -7.34 2.93
C GLN A 137 -15.28 -6.74 2.86
N CYS A 138 -15.48 -5.51 3.36
CA CYS A 138 -16.75 -4.81 3.23
C CYS A 138 -17.06 -4.44 1.77
N LEU A 139 -16.06 -3.97 1.02
CA LEU A 139 -16.21 -3.71 -0.42
C LEU A 139 -16.52 -4.97 -1.21
N LEU A 140 -15.92 -6.11 -0.87
CA LEU A 140 -16.26 -7.39 -1.49
C LEU A 140 -17.71 -7.80 -1.20
N ALA A 141 -18.23 -7.52 0.00
CA ALA A 141 -19.61 -7.85 0.36
C ALA A 141 -20.64 -6.97 -0.36
N ASP A 142 -20.38 -5.66 -0.48
CA ASP A 142 -21.34 -4.69 -1.02
C ASP A 142 -21.16 -4.45 -2.53
N TYR A 143 -19.92 -4.56 -3.04
CA TYR A 143 -19.50 -4.12 -4.37
C TYR A 143 -18.68 -5.18 -5.16
N ASP A 144 -18.96 -6.48 -4.96
CA ASP A 144 -18.25 -7.63 -5.58
C ASP A 144 -18.00 -7.51 -7.11
N LYS A 145 -18.93 -6.87 -7.83
CA LYS A 145 -18.81 -6.71 -9.29
C LYS A 145 -17.65 -5.82 -9.71
N TYR A 146 -17.30 -4.82 -8.90
CA TYR A 146 -16.32 -3.80 -9.27
C TYR A 146 -14.90 -4.25 -8.94
N SER A 147 -13.92 -3.81 -9.73
CA SER A 147 -12.53 -4.22 -9.53
C SER A 147 -11.85 -3.35 -8.46
N VAL A 148 -11.26 -3.99 -7.46
CA VAL A 148 -10.43 -3.32 -6.45
C VAL A 148 -8.96 -3.50 -6.81
N ILE A 149 -8.27 -2.38 -7.02
CA ILE A 149 -6.83 -2.33 -7.30
C ILE A 149 -6.13 -1.76 -6.07
N GLN A 150 -5.17 -2.51 -5.54
CA GLN A 150 -4.34 -2.03 -4.45
C GLN A 150 -2.95 -1.62 -4.94
N LEU A 151 -2.46 -0.51 -4.39
CA LEU A 151 -1.10 0.01 -4.54
C LEU A 151 -0.39 -0.06 -3.18
N PRO A 152 -0.04 -1.27 -2.71
CA PRO A 152 0.55 -1.46 -1.40
C PRO A 152 2.01 -1.03 -1.38
N ILE A 153 2.36 -0.27 -0.35
CA ILE A 153 3.74 0.03 0.00
C ILE A 153 4.26 -1.08 0.89
N TYR A 154 5.25 -1.79 0.38
CA TYR A 154 5.89 -2.92 1.02
C TYR A 154 7.05 -2.46 1.93
N PRO A 155 7.16 -3.02 3.15
CA PRO A 155 8.17 -2.61 4.11
C PRO A 155 9.60 -2.99 3.71
N SER A 156 10.55 -2.10 4.00
CA SER A 156 11.98 -2.35 3.83
C SER A 156 12.69 -2.33 5.19
N PRO A 157 13.63 -3.25 5.48
CA PRO A 157 14.39 -3.24 6.73
C PRO A 157 15.19 -1.95 6.96
N GLN A 158 15.54 -1.20 5.90
CA GLN A 158 16.31 0.05 6.01
C GLN A 158 15.44 1.25 6.40
N HIS A 159 14.15 1.21 6.06
CA HIS A 159 13.18 2.28 6.27
C HIS A 159 12.02 1.85 7.18
N ALA A 160 12.15 0.69 7.83
CA ALA A 160 11.17 0.13 8.75
C ALA A 160 11.24 0.87 10.08
N ASN A 161 10.11 1.42 10.50
CA ASN A 161 9.98 2.05 11.81
C ASN A 161 9.53 1.05 12.88
N THR A 162 9.21 -0.19 12.50
CA THR A 162 8.61 -1.18 13.40
C THR A 162 9.10 -2.60 13.14
N ILE A 163 9.12 -3.42 14.20
CA ILE A 163 9.64 -4.79 14.17
C ILE A 163 8.55 -5.80 13.73
N VAL A 164 7.27 -5.50 14.00
CA VAL A 164 6.13 -6.40 13.73
C VAL A 164 5.58 -6.32 12.30
N GLU A 165 6.24 -5.60 11.40
CA GLU A 165 5.80 -5.42 10.01
C GLU A 165 5.56 -6.74 9.24
N PRO A 166 6.38 -7.81 9.41
CA PRO A 166 6.10 -9.08 8.76
C PRO A 166 4.80 -9.74 9.23
N TYR A 167 4.40 -9.58 10.50
CA TYR A 167 3.09 -10.08 10.97
C TYR A 167 1.94 -9.35 10.29
N ASN A 168 2.00 -8.01 10.29
CA ASN A 168 0.96 -7.19 9.66
C ASN A 168 0.84 -7.49 8.16
N THR A 169 1.96 -7.68 7.47
CA THR A 169 1.98 -7.96 6.02
C THR A 169 1.35 -9.32 5.70
N VAL A 170 1.65 -10.36 6.48
CA VAL A 170 1.07 -11.71 6.27
C VAL A 170 -0.42 -11.72 6.55
N LEU A 171 -0.85 -11.08 7.64
CA LEU A 171 -2.27 -10.99 8.00
C LEU A 171 -3.07 -10.14 6.99
N HIS A 172 -2.49 -9.04 6.53
CA HIS A 172 -3.09 -8.21 5.49
C HIS A 172 -3.25 -9.00 4.19
N LEU A 173 -2.21 -9.72 3.77
CA LEU A 173 -2.25 -10.54 2.56
C LEU A 173 -3.36 -11.59 2.62
N ASP A 174 -3.47 -12.34 3.72
CA ASP A 174 -4.51 -13.37 3.87
C ASP A 174 -5.93 -12.83 3.66
N GLN A 175 -6.21 -11.65 4.22
CA GLN A 175 -7.54 -11.06 4.13
C GLN A 175 -7.79 -10.28 2.83
N ALA A 176 -6.74 -9.73 2.22
CA ALA A 176 -6.84 -8.92 1.01
C ALA A 176 -6.86 -9.76 -0.28
N VAL A 177 -6.26 -10.96 -0.27
CA VAL A 177 -6.11 -11.82 -1.47
C VAL A 177 -7.44 -12.14 -2.15
N ASP A 178 -8.51 -12.35 -1.38
CA ASP A 178 -9.81 -12.70 -1.94
C ASP A 178 -10.60 -11.48 -2.45
N ALA A 179 -10.35 -10.30 -1.88
CA ALA A 179 -11.11 -9.09 -2.17
C ALA A 179 -10.47 -8.23 -3.28
N VAL A 180 -9.16 -8.34 -3.46
CA VAL A 180 -8.40 -7.55 -4.42
C VAL A 180 -8.23 -8.31 -5.73
N LYS A 181 -8.47 -7.62 -6.85
CA LYS A 181 -8.29 -8.21 -8.19
C LYS A 181 -6.93 -7.90 -8.82
N LEU A 182 -6.27 -6.82 -8.44
CA LEU A 182 -4.93 -6.46 -8.91
C LEU A 182 -4.12 -5.79 -7.80
N SER A 183 -2.90 -6.25 -7.56
CA SER A 183 -2.00 -5.74 -6.53
C SER A 183 -0.62 -5.41 -7.10
N THR A 184 -0.37 -4.14 -7.39
CA THR A 184 0.96 -3.72 -7.85
C THR A 184 1.79 -3.28 -6.65
N MET A 185 2.68 -4.16 -6.21
CA MET A 185 3.53 -3.88 -5.06
C MET A 185 4.58 -2.80 -5.37
N MET A 186 4.85 -1.95 -4.38
CA MET A 186 5.90 -0.94 -4.41
C MET A 186 6.79 -1.13 -3.18
N ASP A 187 8.09 -1.38 -3.38
CA ASP A 187 9.02 -1.66 -2.29
C ASP A 187 9.81 -0.41 -1.91
N ASN A 188 9.76 -0.04 -0.63
CA ASN A 188 10.53 1.08 -0.10
C ASN A 188 12.05 0.90 -0.27
N GLU A 189 12.56 -0.34 -0.28
CA GLU A 189 13.99 -0.59 -0.48
C GLU A 189 14.40 -0.27 -1.92
N ALA A 190 13.64 -0.81 -2.89
CA ALA A 190 13.90 -0.62 -4.30
C ALA A 190 13.73 0.85 -4.69
N ILE A 191 12.69 1.53 -4.19
CA ILE A 191 12.46 2.95 -4.45
C ILE A 191 13.58 3.79 -3.80
N GLY A 192 13.97 3.49 -2.56
CA GLY A 192 15.10 4.16 -1.90
C GLY A 192 16.40 4.01 -2.68
N GLU A 193 16.65 2.83 -3.24
CA GLU A 193 17.81 2.56 -4.08
C GLU A 193 17.77 3.30 -5.43
N VAL A 194 16.59 3.38 -6.07
CA VAL A 194 16.38 4.20 -7.27
C VAL A 194 16.65 5.68 -6.97
N CYS A 195 16.15 6.19 -5.85
CA CYS A 195 16.43 7.55 -5.41
C CYS A 195 17.93 7.79 -5.17
N HIS A 196 18.62 6.80 -4.60
CA HIS A 196 20.05 6.91 -4.35
C HIS A 196 20.89 6.88 -5.65
N ARG A 197 20.64 5.91 -6.52
CA ARG A 197 21.42 5.69 -7.75
C ARG A 197 21.09 6.69 -8.85
N ASN A 198 19.80 6.96 -9.09
CA ASN A 198 19.34 7.68 -10.27
C ASN A 198 19.10 9.17 -9.96
N LEU A 199 18.54 9.47 -8.79
CA LEU A 199 18.26 10.85 -8.34
C LEU A 199 19.41 11.46 -7.51
N MET A 200 20.52 10.73 -7.35
CA MET A 200 21.75 11.18 -6.68
C MET A 200 21.55 11.67 -5.23
N HIS A 201 20.53 11.15 -4.54
CA HIS A 201 20.26 11.50 -3.15
C HIS A 201 21.05 10.63 -2.19
N ARG A 202 21.89 11.25 -1.34
CA ARG A 202 22.71 10.51 -0.36
C ARG A 202 21.88 9.80 0.71
N GLN A 203 20.73 10.38 1.09
CA GLN A 203 19.73 9.77 1.95
C GLN A 203 18.32 10.12 1.42
N PRO A 204 17.54 9.14 0.95
CA PRO A 204 16.18 9.40 0.47
C PRO A 204 15.24 9.72 1.63
N THR A 205 14.46 10.79 1.51
CA THR A 205 13.39 11.14 2.46
C THR A 205 12.06 10.58 1.98
N PHE A 206 11.06 10.45 2.86
CA PHE A 206 9.72 10.03 2.45
C PHE A 206 9.10 10.98 1.42
N HIS A 207 9.41 12.27 1.48
CA HIS A 207 8.97 13.23 0.47
C HIS A 207 9.45 12.85 -0.94
N THR A 208 10.74 12.53 -1.12
CA THR A 208 11.29 12.18 -2.43
C THR A 208 10.83 10.80 -2.91
N MET A 209 10.70 9.83 -2.00
CA MET A 209 10.13 8.52 -2.32
C MET A 209 8.66 8.65 -2.76
N ASN A 210 7.87 9.48 -2.08
CA ASN A 210 6.47 9.72 -2.42
C ASN A 210 6.31 10.41 -3.78
N GLN A 211 7.24 11.30 -4.17
CA GLN A 211 7.25 11.87 -5.53
C GLN A 211 7.44 10.78 -6.61
N VAL A 212 8.30 9.80 -6.36
CA VAL A 212 8.50 8.65 -7.27
C VAL A 212 7.25 7.76 -7.30
N ILE A 213 6.66 7.47 -6.14
CA ILE A 213 5.40 6.70 -6.04
C ILE A 213 4.25 7.42 -6.76
N ALA A 214 4.17 8.75 -6.66
CA ALA A 214 3.18 9.54 -7.37
C ALA A 214 3.38 9.46 -8.90
N LEU A 215 4.62 9.51 -9.39
CA LEU A 215 4.93 9.33 -10.80
C LEU A 215 4.53 7.92 -11.29
N LEU A 216 4.85 6.89 -10.51
CA LEU A 216 4.51 5.50 -10.78
C LEU A 216 2.99 5.31 -10.87
N THR A 217 2.26 5.83 -9.88
CA THR A 217 0.80 5.79 -9.82
C THR A 217 0.16 6.57 -10.98
N SER A 218 0.67 7.76 -11.28
CA SER A 218 0.22 8.57 -12.42
C SER A 218 0.41 7.85 -13.76
N SER A 219 1.50 7.10 -13.89
CA SER A 219 1.81 6.33 -15.10
C SER A 219 0.99 5.04 -15.20
N LEU A 220 0.74 4.36 -14.08
CA LEU A 220 -0.16 3.21 -13.99
C LEU A 220 -1.60 3.59 -14.39
N LEU A 221 -2.09 4.74 -13.89
CA LEU A 221 -3.45 5.22 -14.15
C LEU A 221 -3.57 6.06 -15.42
N SER A 222 -2.47 6.28 -16.16
CA SER A 222 -2.52 7.02 -17.43
C SER A 222 -3.47 6.44 -18.48
N PRO A 223 -3.63 5.10 -18.63
CA PRO A 223 -4.57 4.51 -19.58
C PRO A 223 -6.04 4.78 -19.22
N VAL A 224 -6.32 5.01 -17.94
CA VAL A 224 -7.66 5.29 -17.41
C VAL A 224 -8.00 6.77 -17.57
N ARG A 225 -6.99 7.64 -17.41
CA ARG A 225 -7.16 9.11 -17.45
C ARG A 225 -7.10 9.72 -18.84
N TYR A 226 -6.47 9.05 -19.81
CA TYR A 226 -6.31 9.59 -21.15
C TYR A 226 -6.77 8.57 -22.19
N PRO A 227 -7.45 9.01 -23.26
CA PRO A 227 -7.78 8.14 -24.37
C PRO A 227 -6.50 7.66 -25.05
N GLY A 228 -6.31 6.34 -25.10
CA GLY A 228 -5.18 5.68 -25.79
C GLY A 228 -5.66 4.71 -26.86
N CYS A 229 -4.75 4.22 -27.70
CA CYS A 229 -5.08 3.24 -28.76
C CYS A 229 -5.66 1.92 -28.21
N LEU A 230 -5.35 1.59 -26.96
CA LEU A 230 -5.98 0.54 -26.16
C LEU A 230 -6.50 1.25 -24.91
N THR A 231 -7.77 1.66 -24.91
CA THR A 231 -8.43 2.27 -23.76
C THR A 231 -8.62 1.23 -22.66
N ALA A 232 -7.57 0.95 -21.90
CA ALA A 232 -7.60 -0.01 -20.82
C ALA A 232 -8.34 0.57 -19.61
N GLY A 233 -9.65 0.33 -19.53
CA GLY A 233 -10.38 0.48 -18.27
C GLY A 233 -9.79 -0.43 -17.18
N LEU A 234 -10.14 -0.20 -15.92
CA LEU A 234 -9.65 -1.03 -14.81
C LEU A 234 -9.88 -2.55 -15.02
N PRO A 235 -11.05 -3.00 -15.53
CA PRO A 235 -11.28 -4.42 -15.83
C PRO A 235 -10.39 -4.96 -16.97
N GLU A 236 -9.99 -4.10 -17.91
CA GLU A 236 -9.07 -4.51 -18.98
C GLU A 236 -7.66 -4.72 -18.45
N LEU A 237 -7.19 -3.88 -17.52
CA LEU A 237 -5.91 -4.10 -16.85
C LEU A 237 -5.88 -5.44 -16.11
N GLU A 238 -6.97 -5.78 -15.43
CA GLU A 238 -7.15 -7.06 -14.75
C GLU A 238 -7.06 -8.23 -15.74
N THR A 239 -7.92 -8.26 -16.77
CA THR A 239 -7.95 -9.34 -17.78
C THR A 239 -6.64 -9.47 -18.57
N ASN A 240 -5.88 -8.39 -18.70
CA ASN A 240 -4.59 -8.39 -19.38
C ASN A 240 -3.44 -8.93 -18.53
N LEU A 241 -3.48 -8.76 -17.20
CA LEU A 241 -2.36 -9.06 -16.31
C LEU A 241 -2.58 -10.29 -15.42
N VAL A 242 -3.82 -10.65 -15.14
CA VAL A 242 -4.18 -11.66 -14.14
C VAL A 242 -4.77 -12.89 -14.85
N PRO A 243 -3.96 -13.91 -15.16
CA PRO A 243 -4.45 -15.15 -15.76
C PRO A 243 -5.24 -16.00 -14.76
N PHE A 244 -4.91 -15.93 -13.47
CA PHE A 244 -5.54 -16.67 -12.40
C PHE A 244 -5.86 -15.74 -11.23
N PRO A 245 -7.06 -15.82 -10.62
CA PRO A 245 -7.47 -14.90 -9.55
C PRO A 245 -6.51 -14.82 -8.36
N ARG A 246 -5.86 -15.93 -7.97
CA ARG A 246 -4.90 -15.95 -6.84
C ARG A 246 -3.54 -15.31 -7.18
N ILE A 247 -3.25 -15.09 -8.46
CA ILE A 247 -1.94 -14.70 -8.98
C ILE A 247 -2.04 -13.30 -9.59
N HIS A 248 -2.43 -12.36 -8.75
CA HIS A 248 -2.75 -10.99 -9.13
C HIS A 248 -1.70 -9.97 -8.67
N PHE A 249 -0.44 -10.40 -8.50
CA PHE A 249 0.67 -9.56 -8.03
C PHE A 249 1.66 -9.21 -9.16
N PRO A 250 1.30 -8.33 -10.12
CA PRO A 250 2.24 -7.86 -11.13
C PRO A 250 3.33 -6.98 -10.50
N VAL A 251 4.54 -7.15 -11.02
CA VAL A 251 5.70 -6.30 -10.71
C VAL A 251 5.62 -5.04 -11.57
N LEU A 252 5.69 -3.90 -10.91
CA LEU A 252 5.81 -2.60 -11.56
C LEU A 252 7.29 -2.29 -11.84
N ARG A 253 7.56 -1.66 -12.99
CA ARG A 253 8.86 -1.05 -13.31
C ARG A 253 8.64 0.21 -14.14
N HIS A 254 9.55 1.17 -14.04
CA HIS A 254 9.44 2.42 -14.78
C HIS A 254 10.79 2.91 -15.28
N ALA A 255 10.79 3.50 -16.47
CA ALA A 255 11.92 4.23 -16.99
C ALA A 255 11.45 5.43 -17.85
N PRO A 256 12.22 6.53 -17.87
CA PRO A 256 13.48 6.71 -17.20
C PRO A 256 13.31 7.42 -15.84
N PHE A 257 14.12 7.04 -14.85
CA PHE A 257 14.32 7.86 -13.65
C PHE A 257 15.51 8.79 -13.90
N LEU A 258 15.22 10.04 -14.27
CA LEU A 258 16.26 11.03 -14.59
C LEU A 258 16.28 12.14 -13.55
N HIS A 259 17.48 12.51 -13.13
CA HIS A 259 17.71 13.71 -12.31
C HIS A 259 17.74 14.96 -13.19
N PHE A 260 17.22 16.09 -12.70
CA PHE A 260 17.19 17.37 -13.41
C PHE A 260 18.54 17.76 -14.06
N SER A 261 19.65 17.62 -13.33
CA SER A 261 21.00 17.94 -13.86
C SER A 261 21.48 17.04 -15.00
N ARG A 262 20.87 15.87 -15.22
CA ARG A 262 21.20 14.96 -16.33
C ARG A 262 20.29 15.15 -17.54
N SER A 263 19.18 15.88 -17.39
CA SER A 263 18.16 16.07 -18.43
C SER A 263 18.68 16.77 -19.69
N THR A 264 19.62 17.71 -19.54
CA THR A 264 20.12 18.55 -20.66
C THR A 264 21.04 17.79 -21.62
N HIS A 265 21.59 16.64 -21.21
CA HIS A 265 22.62 15.95 -21.97
C HIS A 265 22.18 14.58 -22.52
N GLN A 266 21.03 14.04 -22.09
CA GLN A 266 20.63 12.67 -22.42
C GLN A 266 19.21 12.60 -22.99
N THR A 267 19.10 12.56 -24.31
CA THR A 267 17.87 12.14 -25.00
C THR A 267 17.80 10.61 -24.98
N SER A 268 16.81 10.05 -24.28
CA SER A 268 16.63 8.59 -24.21
C SER A 268 15.92 8.09 -25.47
N SER A 269 16.56 7.19 -26.22
CA SER A 269 15.88 6.51 -27.34
C SER A 269 14.87 5.50 -26.82
N ILE A 270 13.83 5.18 -27.61
CA ILE A 270 12.81 4.19 -27.24
C ILE A 270 13.47 2.84 -26.91
N ASP A 271 14.49 2.42 -27.68
CA ASP A 271 15.23 1.20 -27.41
C ASP A 271 15.90 1.17 -26.04
N GLN A 272 16.57 2.26 -25.68
CA GLN A 272 17.21 2.40 -24.37
C GLN A 272 16.16 2.41 -23.26
N LEU A 273 15.01 3.07 -23.47
CA LEU A 273 13.92 3.08 -22.52
C LEU A 273 13.40 1.67 -22.24
N VAL A 274 13.09 0.89 -23.29
CA VAL A 274 12.59 -0.46 -23.08
C VAL A 274 13.67 -1.36 -22.46
N GLN A 275 14.94 -1.24 -22.87
CA GLN A 275 16.05 -1.97 -22.22
C GLN A 275 16.19 -1.62 -20.72
N ASN A 276 16.05 -0.34 -20.36
CA ASN A 276 16.16 0.12 -18.98
C ASN A 276 15.01 -0.35 -18.08
N VAL A 277 13.82 -0.55 -18.65
CA VAL A 277 12.68 -1.13 -17.93
C VAL A 277 12.93 -2.60 -17.56
N PHE A 278 13.52 -3.37 -18.47
CA PHE A 278 13.86 -4.77 -18.19
C PHE A 278 15.13 -4.93 -17.34
N SER A 279 15.97 -3.89 -17.27
CA SER A 279 17.15 -3.88 -16.39
C SER A 279 16.81 -3.56 -14.93
N ALA A 280 17.79 -3.70 -14.04
CA ALA A 280 17.66 -3.37 -12.62
C ALA A 280 17.55 -1.85 -12.36
N ALA A 281 17.74 -1.00 -13.37
CA ALA A 281 17.70 0.46 -13.21
C ALA A 281 16.27 1.00 -13.02
N GLY A 282 15.25 0.34 -13.59
CA GLY A 282 13.85 0.72 -13.49
C GLY A 282 13.05 -0.05 -12.42
N GLN A 283 13.74 -0.73 -11.51
CA GLN A 283 13.15 -1.68 -10.58
C GLN A 283 12.45 -0.98 -9.40
N THR A 284 11.15 -1.23 -9.19
CA THR A 284 10.40 -0.70 -8.04
C THR A 284 10.10 -1.75 -6.97
N VAL A 285 10.41 -3.02 -7.24
CA VAL A 285 10.30 -4.15 -6.30
C VAL A 285 11.56 -5.01 -6.42
N LYS A 286 12.21 -5.32 -5.30
CA LYS A 286 13.43 -6.13 -5.27
C LYS A 286 13.16 -7.61 -5.62
N CYS A 287 13.16 -7.90 -6.91
CA CYS A 287 12.96 -9.20 -7.52
C CYS A 287 13.78 -9.33 -8.82
N ASP A 288 14.47 -10.45 -8.98
CA ASP A 288 15.23 -10.75 -10.20
C ASP A 288 14.28 -11.38 -11.23
N LEU A 289 13.82 -10.58 -12.19
CA LEU A 289 12.93 -11.07 -13.26
C LEU A 289 13.58 -12.17 -14.12
N ASN A 290 14.91 -12.18 -14.25
CA ASN A 290 15.63 -13.19 -15.03
C ASN A 290 15.53 -14.61 -14.44
N ARG A 291 15.15 -14.74 -13.16
CA ARG A 291 14.97 -16.04 -12.49
C ARG A 291 13.52 -16.53 -12.56
N GLY A 292 12.62 -15.70 -13.07
CA GLY A 292 11.20 -16.01 -13.19
C GLY A 292 10.77 -16.14 -14.64
N LYS A 293 9.58 -16.73 -14.82
CA LYS A 293 8.88 -16.76 -16.11
C LYS A 293 7.81 -15.68 -16.13
N PHE A 294 7.64 -15.05 -17.27
CA PHE A 294 6.61 -14.04 -17.50
C PHE A 294 5.30 -14.69 -17.95
N MET A 295 4.21 -14.38 -17.26
CA MET A 295 2.86 -14.81 -17.63
C MET A 295 2.18 -13.77 -18.53
N ALA A 296 2.27 -12.51 -18.14
CA ALA A 296 1.71 -11.38 -18.85
C ALA A 296 2.58 -10.14 -18.64
N CYS A 297 2.66 -9.28 -19.65
CA CYS A 297 3.40 -8.03 -19.59
C CYS A 297 2.63 -6.94 -20.34
N VAL A 298 2.42 -5.80 -19.70
CA VAL A 298 1.84 -4.60 -20.30
C VAL A 298 2.87 -3.48 -20.23
N LEU A 299 3.18 -2.88 -21.37
CA LEU A 299 4.06 -1.71 -21.48
C LEU A 299 3.22 -0.49 -21.84
N SER A 300 3.12 0.46 -20.92
CA SER A 300 2.45 1.73 -21.13
C SER A 300 3.49 2.81 -21.45
N PHE A 301 3.50 3.29 -22.68
CA PHE A 301 4.33 4.41 -23.11
C PHE A 301 3.54 5.71 -22.97
N ARG A 302 4.21 6.73 -22.45
CA ARG A 302 3.70 8.11 -22.40
C ARG A 302 4.61 9.02 -23.19
N GLY A 303 4.02 9.86 -24.04
CA GLY A 303 4.70 10.78 -24.94
C GLY A 303 4.44 10.46 -26.41
N LEU A 304 4.92 11.33 -27.30
CA LEU A 304 4.72 11.19 -28.73
C LEU A 304 5.60 10.06 -29.29
N VAL A 305 5.09 8.84 -29.26
CA VAL A 305 5.82 7.63 -29.66
C VAL A 305 5.16 6.95 -30.84
N GLY A 306 5.94 6.74 -31.92
CA GLY A 306 5.48 6.00 -33.09
C GLY A 306 5.39 4.49 -32.83
N PRO A 307 4.27 3.81 -33.14
CA PRO A 307 4.08 2.37 -32.86
C PRO A 307 5.10 1.48 -33.58
N ARG A 308 5.61 1.90 -34.73
CA ARG A 308 6.66 1.18 -35.49
C ARG A 308 7.96 1.04 -34.70
N LEU A 309 8.38 2.10 -34.02
CA LEU A 309 9.61 2.11 -33.22
C LEU A 309 9.47 1.22 -31.99
N VAL A 310 8.30 1.25 -31.35
CA VAL A 310 7.99 0.37 -30.21
C VAL A 310 8.01 -1.08 -30.62
N ASN A 311 7.33 -1.46 -31.71
CA ASN A 311 7.34 -2.83 -32.18
C ASN A 311 8.75 -3.31 -32.54
N SER A 312 9.58 -2.46 -33.15
CA SER A 312 10.98 -2.77 -33.44
C SER A 312 11.80 -3.01 -32.16
N ALA A 313 11.62 -2.16 -31.14
CA ALA A 313 12.28 -2.29 -29.84
C ALA A 313 11.86 -3.59 -29.12
N LEU A 314 10.57 -3.93 -29.19
CA LEU A 314 10.04 -5.15 -28.59
C LEU A 314 10.55 -6.40 -29.31
N SER A 315 10.65 -6.39 -30.64
CA SER A 315 11.25 -7.51 -31.37
C SER A 315 12.70 -7.76 -30.94
N ARG A 316 13.49 -6.70 -30.68
CA ARG A 316 14.86 -6.84 -30.16
C ARG A 316 14.90 -7.44 -28.76
N ILE A 317 14.02 -6.99 -27.87
CA ILE A 317 13.99 -7.47 -26.48
C ILE A 317 13.46 -8.91 -26.40
N LYS A 318 12.48 -9.26 -27.24
CA LYS A 318 12.01 -10.65 -27.37
C LYS A 318 13.09 -11.59 -27.90
N ALA A 319 14.06 -11.10 -28.66
CA ALA A 319 15.21 -11.89 -29.10
C ALA A 319 16.28 -12.08 -28.00
N THR A 320 16.15 -11.41 -26.84
CA THR A 320 17.10 -11.53 -25.74
C THR A 320 16.81 -12.79 -24.92
N PRO A 321 17.80 -13.66 -24.66
CA PRO A 321 17.58 -15.00 -24.09
C PRO A 321 17.10 -15.00 -22.62
N HIS A 322 17.10 -13.86 -21.94
CA HIS A 322 16.73 -13.75 -20.53
C HIS A 322 15.25 -13.46 -20.29
N LEU A 323 14.44 -13.32 -21.35
CA LEU A 323 13.00 -13.09 -21.26
C LEU A 323 12.23 -14.38 -21.54
N GLU A 324 12.11 -15.24 -20.54
CA GLU A 324 11.35 -16.49 -20.64
C GLU A 324 9.87 -16.26 -20.36
N PHE A 325 9.01 -16.51 -21.35
CA PHE A 325 7.57 -16.57 -21.16
C PHE A 325 7.13 -17.98 -20.80
N VAL A 326 5.96 -18.11 -20.18
CA VAL A 326 5.34 -19.42 -19.96
C VAL A 326 4.81 -19.98 -21.29
N ASP A 327 4.89 -21.29 -21.48
CA ASP A 327 4.59 -22.01 -22.73
C ASP A 327 3.18 -21.72 -23.27
N TRP A 328 2.19 -21.53 -22.40
CA TRP A 328 0.80 -21.24 -22.79
C TRP A 328 0.57 -19.77 -23.19
N CYS A 329 1.55 -18.88 -23.00
CA CYS A 329 1.48 -17.47 -23.39
C CYS A 329 2.76 -17.03 -24.13
N PRO A 330 2.99 -17.51 -25.37
CA PRO A 330 4.22 -17.22 -26.12
C PRO A 330 4.35 -15.74 -26.56
N THR A 331 3.26 -14.97 -26.56
CA THR A 331 3.24 -13.56 -26.97
C THR A 331 2.50 -12.67 -25.97
N GLY A 332 2.86 -12.76 -24.68
CA GLY A 332 2.18 -12.07 -23.59
C GLY A 332 2.48 -10.58 -23.41
N VAL A 333 3.10 -9.89 -24.39
CA VAL A 333 3.43 -8.44 -24.27
C VAL A 333 2.38 -7.59 -24.98
N LYS A 334 1.62 -6.82 -24.21
CA LYS A 334 0.69 -5.80 -24.70
C LYS A 334 1.31 -4.41 -24.57
N VAL A 335 0.96 -3.52 -25.49
CA VAL A 335 1.51 -2.16 -25.56
C VAL A 335 0.36 -1.18 -25.48
N ASN A 336 0.44 -0.22 -24.57
CA ASN A 336 -0.41 0.95 -24.56
C ASN A 336 0.40 2.21 -24.91
N LEU A 337 -0.20 3.11 -25.67
CA LEU A 337 0.41 4.36 -26.13
C LEU A 337 -0.49 5.52 -25.70
N VAL A 338 0.04 6.42 -24.90
CA VAL A 338 -0.59 7.66 -24.45
C VAL A 338 0.21 8.83 -24.98
N ALA A 339 -0.44 9.72 -25.74
CA ALA A 339 0.26 10.84 -26.39
C ALA A 339 0.77 11.89 -25.41
N GLN A 340 0.09 12.09 -24.27
CA GLN A 340 0.49 13.09 -23.27
C GLN A 340 1.78 12.67 -22.54
N PRO A 341 2.83 13.52 -22.55
CA PRO A 341 4.04 13.28 -21.78
C PRO A 341 3.75 13.35 -20.27
N PRO A 342 4.61 12.76 -19.42
CA PRO A 342 4.53 12.96 -17.97
C PRO A 342 4.71 14.44 -17.61
N ILE A 343 3.81 14.95 -16.77
CA ILE A 343 3.89 16.30 -16.22
C ILE A 343 4.55 16.20 -14.85
N PHE A 344 5.51 17.09 -14.58
CA PHE A 344 6.32 17.08 -13.36
C PHE A 344 5.86 18.19 -12.41
N MET A 345 5.91 17.92 -11.10
CA MET A 345 5.56 18.90 -10.08
C MET A 345 6.73 19.89 -9.91
N ALA A 346 6.56 21.10 -10.44
CA ALA A 346 7.64 22.06 -10.66
C ALA A 346 8.34 22.62 -9.40
N HIS A 347 7.82 22.40 -8.19
CA HIS A 347 8.28 23.17 -7.04
C HIS A 347 9.43 22.54 -6.22
N ASP A 348 9.53 21.21 -6.13
CA ASP A 348 10.59 20.54 -5.34
C ASP A 348 11.01 19.16 -5.88
N SER A 349 10.62 18.82 -7.12
CA SER A 349 10.95 17.50 -7.67
C SER A 349 12.32 17.47 -8.31
N HIS A 350 13.18 16.56 -7.87
CA HIS A 350 14.49 16.31 -8.49
C HIS A 350 14.40 15.52 -9.80
N LEU A 351 13.19 15.09 -10.16
CA LEU A 351 12.91 14.40 -11.41
C LEU A 351 12.94 15.37 -12.58
N ALA A 352 13.66 14.99 -13.61
CA ALA A 352 13.75 15.76 -14.85
C ALA A 352 12.44 15.67 -15.65
N PRO A 353 12.05 16.75 -16.36
CA PRO A 353 11.06 16.63 -17.41
C PRO A 353 11.52 15.64 -18.47
N THR A 354 10.64 14.71 -18.85
CA THR A 354 10.92 13.69 -19.86
C THR A 354 9.86 13.73 -20.94
N ASP A 355 10.29 13.78 -22.19
CA ASP A 355 9.38 13.79 -23.35
C ASP A 355 8.71 12.44 -23.55
N CYS A 356 9.38 11.36 -23.11
CA CYS A 356 8.90 10.00 -23.20
C CYS A 356 9.22 9.21 -21.93
N SER A 357 8.26 8.42 -21.46
CA SER A 357 8.45 7.45 -20.39
C SER A 357 7.73 6.14 -20.71
N VAL A 358 8.14 5.08 -20.05
CA VAL A 358 7.58 3.75 -20.18
C VAL A 358 7.42 3.12 -18.81
N THR A 359 6.25 2.58 -18.57
CA THR A 359 5.93 1.82 -17.35
C THR A 359 5.56 0.41 -17.75
N MET A 360 6.22 -0.57 -17.12
CA MET A 360 5.93 -1.98 -17.29
C MET A 360 5.18 -2.52 -16.09
N LEU A 361 4.14 -3.28 -16.40
CA LEU A 361 3.45 -4.16 -15.48
C LEU A 361 3.69 -5.57 -15.96
N ALA A 362 4.45 -6.34 -15.19
CA ALA A 362 4.79 -7.71 -15.55
C ALA A 362 4.33 -8.66 -14.46
N ASN A 363 3.38 -9.54 -14.79
CA ASN A 363 3.07 -10.67 -13.93
C ASN A 363 4.12 -11.76 -14.15
N SER A 364 5.02 -11.91 -13.18
CA SER A 364 6.16 -12.83 -13.25
C SER A 364 6.23 -13.68 -12.00
N THR A 365 6.65 -14.93 -12.16
CA THR A 365 6.87 -15.85 -11.03
C THR A 365 8.03 -15.43 -10.12
N ALA A 366 8.84 -14.45 -10.55
CA ALA A 366 9.93 -13.89 -9.75
C ALA A 366 9.45 -13.25 -8.44
N ILE A 367 8.18 -12.80 -8.37
CA ILE A 367 7.61 -12.19 -7.15
C ILE A 367 7.63 -13.15 -5.94
N ARG A 368 7.70 -14.45 -6.20
CA ARG A 368 7.86 -15.50 -5.19
C ARG A 368 9.02 -15.24 -4.22
N SER A 369 10.12 -14.64 -4.67
CA SER A 369 11.27 -14.35 -3.79
C SER A 369 10.91 -13.34 -2.68
N VAL A 370 10.00 -12.40 -2.97
CA VAL A 370 9.52 -11.42 -2.00
C VAL A 370 8.68 -12.13 -0.94
N TRP A 371 7.75 -12.98 -1.35
CA TRP A 371 6.92 -13.78 -0.45
C TRP A 371 7.74 -14.73 0.42
N ALA A 372 8.74 -15.40 -0.14
CA ALA A 372 9.65 -16.24 0.63
C ALA A 372 10.41 -15.45 1.71
N THR A 373 10.80 -14.20 1.40
CA THR A 373 11.48 -13.31 2.35
C THR A 373 10.54 -12.88 3.49
N VAL A 374 9.27 -12.55 3.19
CA VAL A 374 8.24 -12.29 4.23
C VAL A 374 8.07 -13.51 5.12
N GLY A 375 7.85 -14.68 4.51
CA GLY A 375 7.55 -15.92 5.22
C GLY A 375 8.69 -16.31 6.16
N ALA A 376 9.94 -16.21 5.72
CA ALA A 376 11.10 -16.51 6.55
C ALA A 376 11.22 -15.56 7.77
N LYS A 377 10.92 -14.27 7.60
CA LYS A 377 10.90 -13.29 8.70
C LYS A 377 9.77 -13.57 9.69
N PHE A 378 8.58 -13.90 9.17
CA PHE A 378 7.43 -14.31 9.97
C PHE A 378 7.77 -15.54 10.82
N ASP A 379 8.32 -16.59 10.20
CA ASP A 379 8.66 -17.85 10.89
C ASP A 379 9.72 -17.65 11.98
N MET A 380 10.70 -16.78 11.73
CA MET A 380 11.73 -16.43 12.72
C MET A 380 11.15 -15.76 13.97
N MET A 381 10.17 -14.87 13.82
CA MET A 381 9.50 -14.22 14.96
C MET A 381 8.49 -15.14 15.64
N PHE A 382 7.72 -15.89 14.84
CA PHE A 382 6.64 -16.73 15.32
C PHE A 382 7.14 -17.93 16.11
N SER A 383 8.27 -18.54 15.69
CA SER A 383 8.91 -19.64 16.42
C SER A 383 9.29 -19.28 17.86
N ARG A 384 9.58 -18.00 18.12
CA ARG A 384 9.89 -17.47 19.46
C ARG A 384 8.69 -16.81 20.15
N ARG A 385 7.52 -16.80 19.51
CA ARG A 385 6.32 -16.07 19.95
C ARG A 385 6.59 -14.60 20.29
N CYS A 386 7.54 -13.97 19.60
CA CYS A 386 7.88 -12.57 19.82
C CYS A 386 6.70 -11.68 19.42
N PHE A 387 6.34 -10.71 20.27
CA PHE A 387 5.27 -9.73 20.06
C PHE A 387 3.85 -10.27 19.85
N LEU A 388 3.64 -11.59 19.99
CA LEU A 388 2.34 -12.23 19.74
C LEU A 388 1.23 -11.73 20.68
N HIS A 389 1.56 -11.47 21.96
CA HIS A 389 0.61 -11.02 22.97
C HIS A 389 -0.11 -9.70 22.62
N TRP A 390 0.54 -8.80 21.86
CA TRP A 390 -0.10 -7.56 21.41
C TRP A 390 -1.26 -7.80 20.46
N PHE A 391 -1.17 -8.85 19.63
CA PHE A 391 -2.25 -9.24 18.71
C PHE A 391 -3.34 -10.01 19.44
N LEU A 392 -2.96 -10.94 20.33
CA LEU A 392 -3.91 -11.74 21.10
C LEU A 392 -4.78 -10.89 22.04
N ASN A 393 -4.21 -9.88 22.69
CA ASN A 393 -4.93 -9.00 23.61
C ASN A 393 -6.01 -8.15 22.90
N GLU A 394 -5.87 -7.94 21.59
CA GLU A 394 -6.82 -7.18 20.77
C GLU A 394 -7.88 -8.08 20.13
N GLY A 395 -7.86 -9.38 20.43
CA GLY A 395 -8.88 -10.35 20.04
C GLY A 395 -8.55 -11.18 18.79
N LEU A 396 -7.31 -11.13 18.29
CA LEU A 396 -6.85 -12.03 17.23
C LEU A 396 -6.54 -13.41 17.82
N GLU A 397 -6.89 -14.50 17.16
CA GLU A 397 -6.54 -15.84 17.64
C GLU A 397 -5.18 -16.31 17.07
N GLU A 398 -4.45 -17.17 17.81
CA GLU A 398 -3.21 -17.77 17.30
C GLU A 398 -3.45 -18.65 16.07
N SER A 399 -4.65 -19.22 15.94
CA SER A 399 -5.12 -20.00 14.79
C SER A 399 -5.10 -19.18 13.50
N GLU A 400 -5.57 -17.92 13.55
CA GLU A 400 -5.64 -17.02 12.39
C GLU A 400 -4.24 -16.67 11.85
N MET A 401 -3.25 -16.52 12.73
CA MET A 401 -1.86 -16.31 12.29
C MET A 401 -1.29 -17.52 11.55
N LYS A 402 -1.64 -18.74 11.97
CA LYS A 402 -1.21 -19.97 11.30
C LYS A 402 -1.90 -20.12 9.95
N GLU A 403 -3.20 -19.85 9.88
CA GLU A 403 -3.96 -19.85 8.63
C GLU A 403 -3.37 -18.86 7.63
N ALA A 404 -3.11 -17.62 8.03
CA ALA A 404 -2.50 -16.61 7.16
C ALA A 404 -1.12 -17.05 6.62
N ARG A 405 -0.34 -17.75 7.44
CA ARG A 405 0.96 -18.31 7.04
C ARG A 405 0.81 -19.47 6.04
N GLU A 406 -0.23 -20.29 6.19
CA GLU A 406 -0.57 -21.37 5.26
C GLU A 406 -1.07 -20.80 3.92
N THR A 407 -1.87 -19.73 3.92
CA THR A 407 -2.29 -19.01 2.71
C THR A 407 -1.09 -18.49 1.93
N LEU A 408 -0.12 -17.86 2.61
CA LEU A 408 1.13 -17.42 1.98
C LEU A 408 1.93 -18.61 1.40
N ALA A 409 2.00 -19.73 2.12
CA ALA A 409 2.68 -20.94 1.64
C ALA A 409 2.02 -21.50 0.38
N SER A 410 0.68 -21.50 0.34
CA SER A 410 -0.09 -21.93 -0.82
C SER A 410 0.17 -21.03 -2.03
N ILE A 411 0.20 -19.70 -1.85
CA ILE A 411 0.53 -18.76 -2.93
C ILE A 411 1.96 -19.01 -3.43
N GLU A 412 2.92 -19.24 -2.53
CA GLU A 412 4.30 -19.57 -2.93
C GLU A 412 4.38 -20.84 -3.78
N GLN A 413 3.59 -21.85 -3.42
CA GLN A 413 3.49 -23.11 -4.13
C GLN A 413 2.83 -22.94 -5.51
N ASP A 414 1.75 -22.17 -5.62
CA ASP A 414 1.10 -21.85 -6.90
C ASP A 414 2.10 -21.20 -7.88
N TYR A 415 2.89 -20.22 -7.41
CA TYR A 415 3.94 -19.60 -8.22
C TYR A 415 5.06 -20.58 -8.62
N ARG A 416 5.38 -21.53 -7.75
CA ARG A 416 6.39 -22.56 -8.02
C ARG A 416 5.92 -23.51 -9.12
N GLU A 417 4.67 -23.95 -9.05
CA GLU A 417 4.07 -24.87 -10.03
C GLU A 417 4.04 -24.27 -11.43
N ILE A 418 3.68 -22.98 -11.54
CA ILE A 418 3.71 -22.26 -12.82
C ILE A 418 5.14 -22.10 -13.34
N GLY A 419 6.11 -21.84 -12.46
CA GLY A 419 7.52 -21.76 -12.84
C GLY A 419 8.05 -23.09 -13.40
N THR A 420 7.67 -24.21 -12.78
CA THR A 420 8.10 -25.56 -13.18
C THR A 420 7.35 -26.13 -14.36
N SER A 421 6.20 -25.57 -14.72
CA SER A 421 5.39 -26.01 -15.87
C SER A 421 6.13 -25.73 -17.18
N GLY A 422 7.07 -26.62 -17.50
CA GLY A 422 7.45 -27.01 -18.84
C GLY A 422 6.85 -28.39 -19.10
N GLU A 423 6.03 -28.50 -20.14
CA GLU A 423 5.55 -29.74 -20.79
C GLU A 423 4.56 -30.70 -20.10
N ARG A 424 4.23 -30.62 -18.80
CA ARG A 424 3.26 -31.59 -18.21
C ARG A 424 2.28 -30.92 -17.26
N ASN A 425 0.98 -31.11 -17.51
CA ASN A 425 -0.17 -30.93 -16.61
C ASN A 425 -1.20 -29.83 -16.96
N LEU A 426 -1.49 -29.55 -18.24
CA LEU A 426 -2.70 -28.76 -18.56
C LEU A 426 -4.00 -29.43 -18.07
N ASN A 427 -4.03 -30.76 -17.96
CA ASN A 427 -5.20 -31.54 -17.52
C ASN A 427 -5.39 -31.59 -15.99
N PHE A 428 -4.40 -31.19 -15.19
CA PHE A 428 -4.50 -31.19 -13.73
C PHE A 428 -5.02 -29.85 -13.17
N PHE A 429 -4.81 -28.75 -13.90
CA PHE A 429 -5.27 -27.41 -13.51
C PHE A 429 -6.81 -27.31 -13.49
N THR A 430 -7.52 -28.01 -14.38
CA THR A 430 -9.00 -27.99 -14.41
C THR A 430 -9.67 -28.82 -13.31
N SER A 431 -9.01 -29.82 -12.73
CA SER A 431 -9.61 -30.64 -11.66
C SER A 431 -9.30 -30.13 -10.26
N THR A 432 -8.11 -29.55 -10.04
CA THR A 432 -7.64 -29.16 -8.70
C THR A 432 -8.02 -27.71 -8.36
N MET A 433 -8.30 -26.86 -9.36
CA MET A 433 -8.87 -25.52 -9.17
C MET A 433 -10.41 -25.49 -9.31
N ARG A 434 -11.10 -26.64 -9.30
CA ARG A 434 -12.49 -26.63 -8.80
C ARG A 434 -12.38 -26.31 -7.33
N THR A 435 -12.77 -25.10 -6.97
CA THR A 435 -13.07 -24.65 -5.61
C THR A 435 -13.26 -25.85 -4.68
N PRO A 436 -12.39 -26.08 -3.68
CA PRO A 436 -12.86 -26.80 -2.51
C PRO A 436 -14.16 -26.08 -2.13
N GLN A 437 -15.23 -26.80 -1.82
CA GLN A 437 -16.41 -26.17 -1.24
C GLN A 437 -15.93 -25.36 -0.02
N LEU A 438 -15.65 -24.07 -0.23
CA LEU A 438 -15.33 -23.15 0.82
C LEU A 438 -16.58 -23.19 1.68
N LYS A 439 -16.44 -23.77 2.88
CA LYS A 439 -17.41 -23.57 3.94
C LYS A 439 -17.68 -22.08 3.93
N ARG A 440 -18.90 -21.72 3.54
CA ARG A 440 -19.39 -20.35 3.50
C ARG A 440 -19.07 -19.75 4.86
N ARG A 441 -17.97 -18.99 4.94
CA ARG A 441 -17.44 -18.43 6.19
C ARG A 441 -18.53 -17.50 6.71
N GLN A 442 -19.26 -17.93 7.73
CA GLN A 442 -20.13 -17.04 8.49
C GLN A 442 -19.24 -16.22 9.42
N TRP A 443 -18.60 -15.20 8.87
CA TRP A 443 -18.15 -14.08 9.68
C TRP A 443 -19.39 -13.44 10.30
N ARG A 444 -19.32 -13.06 11.59
CA ARG A 444 -20.46 -12.50 12.34
C ARG A 444 -21.13 -11.42 11.49
N LYS A 445 -22.36 -11.70 11.03
CA LYS A 445 -23.20 -10.72 10.36
C LYS A 445 -23.33 -9.51 11.27
N TYR A 446 -23.04 -8.34 10.72
CA TYR A 446 -23.37 -7.05 11.30
C TYR A 446 -24.90 -7.01 11.50
N ASN A 447 -25.33 -7.10 12.76
CA ASN A 447 -26.72 -6.87 13.15
C ASN A 447 -26.81 -5.44 13.72
N PRO A 448 -27.49 -4.49 13.06
CA PRO A 448 -27.57 -3.10 13.50
C PRO A 448 -28.50 -2.85 14.69
N THR A 449 -28.96 -3.90 15.39
CA THR A 449 -29.96 -3.80 16.46
C THR A 449 -29.58 -4.64 17.67
N THR A 450 -28.64 -4.15 18.46
CA THR A 450 -28.58 -4.47 19.89
C THR A 450 -28.44 -3.16 20.64
N GLN A 451 -29.59 -2.58 20.97
CA GLN A 451 -29.71 -1.53 21.96
C GLN A 451 -29.17 -2.09 23.29
N ILE A 452 -28.16 -1.42 23.83
CA ILE A 452 -27.72 -1.58 25.20
C ILE A 452 -28.79 -0.93 26.08
N PRO A 453 -29.45 -1.63 27.03
CA PRO A 453 -30.34 -0.97 27.96
C PRO A 453 -29.52 -0.20 29.01
N LEU A 454 -29.65 1.12 28.99
CA LEU A 454 -29.22 2.00 30.07
C LEU A 454 -30.09 1.80 31.31
N SER A 455 -29.42 1.58 32.44
CA SER A 455 -29.73 2.02 33.81
C SER A 455 -31.19 2.31 34.19
N HIS A 456 -31.75 1.49 35.08
CA HIS A 456 -32.63 1.92 36.16
C HIS A 456 -32.44 0.97 37.35
N PHE A 457 -32.01 1.50 38.50
CA PHE A 457 -32.69 1.43 39.80
C PHE A 457 -31.70 1.75 40.93
N SER A 458 -32.00 2.87 41.59
CA SER A 458 -31.47 3.33 42.87
C SER A 458 -32.12 2.59 44.04
N ASP A 459 -31.34 2.43 45.11
CA ASP A 459 -31.69 2.32 46.54
C ASP A 459 -32.94 1.53 46.95
N GLU A 460 -32.72 0.39 47.62
CA GLU A 460 -33.47 0.06 48.83
C GLU A 460 -32.62 -0.81 49.77
N SER A 461 -32.80 -0.53 51.06
CA SER A 461 -31.98 -0.87 52.21
C SER A 461 -32.35 -2.21 52.87
N SER A 462 -31.37 -2.77 53.60
CA SER A 462 -31.51 -3.50 54.88
C SER A 462 -32.67 -4.49 55.07
N ASP A 463 -32.36 -5.78 55.12
CA ASP A 463 -32.61 -6.66 56.28
C ASP A 463 -32.36 -8.13 55.87
N GLU A 464 -31.37 -8.78 56.48
CA GLU A 464 -31.58 -9.96 57.31
C GLU A 464 -30.26 -10.55 57.80
N LEU A 465 -30.17 -10.59 59.12
CA LEU A 465 -29.16 -11.24 59.92
C LEU A 465 -29.30 -12.77 59.87
N SER A 466 -28.15 -13.41 60.11
CA SER A 466 -27.97 -14.64 60.89
C SER A 466 -27.93 -15.99 60.17
N SER A 467 -26.72 -16.54 60.15
CA SER A 467 -26.28 -17.93 60.36
C SER A 467 -25.14 -18.19 59.34
N THR A 468 -23.89 -18.45 59.71
CA THR A 468 -23.34 -19.24 60.81
C THR A 468 -21.90 -18.79 61.10
N LEU A 469 -21.60 -18.61 62.38
CA LEU A 469 -20.26 -18.52 62.96
C LEU A 469 -19.53 -19.88 62.94
N THR A 470 -18.22 -19.81 63.22
CA THR A 470 -17.24 -20.86 63.58
C THR A 470 -16.49 -21.48 62.38
N ASN A 471 -15.16 -21.48 62.26
CA ASN A 471 -14.07 -21.48 63.25
C ASN A 471 -12.77 -20.87 62.63
N SER A 472 -12.15 -19.87 63.28
CA SER A 472 -10.85 -19.92 63.99
C SER A 472 -9.59 -20.02 63.10
N LEU A 473 -8.46 -19.33 63.26
CA LEU A 473 -7.89 -18.38 64.22
C LEU A 473 -6.63 -17.82 63.51
N SER A 474 -6.45 -16.50 63.47
CA SER A 474 -5.13 -15.84 63.38
C SER A 474 -4.60 -15.70 64.83
N PRO A 475 -3.48 -15.02 65.23
CA PRO A 475 -2.79 -13.88 64.58
C PRO A 475 -1.24 -13.83 64.79
N LEU A 476 -0.54 -12.87 64.15
CA LEU A 476 0.34 -11.81 64.73
C LEU A 476 1.68 -11.82 63.94
N MET A 477 2.44 -10.75 63.70
CA MET A 477 2.36 -9.30 63.90
C MET A 477 3.53 -8.65 63.11
N LYS A 478 3.26 -7.46 62.52
CA LYS A 478 4.06 -6.21 62.51
C LYS A 478 5.47 -6.10 61.87
N LEU A 479 5.56 -5.09 61.00
CA LEU A 479 6.76 -4.33 60.59
C LEU A 479 7.51 -3.66 61.76
N PRO A 480 8.74 -3.15 61.52
CA PRO A 480 8.91 -1.69 61.44
C PRO A 480 9.97 -1.16 60.44
N THR A 481 10.00 0.18 60.34
CA THR A 481 10.72 1.12 59.45
C THR A 481 11.95 1.82 60.09
N ALA A 482 12.74 2.53 59.24
CA ALA A 482 13.72 3.65 59.48
C ALA A 482 15.21 3.27 59.78
N GLN A 483 16.20 3.68 58.93
CA GLN A 483 17.14 4.85 59.01
C GLN A 483 18.03 4.82 60.28
N GLU A 484 19.35 5.07 60.33
CA GLU A 484 20.35 5.76 59.51
C GLU A 484 21.78 5.41 60.08
N GLU A 485 22.85 5.95 59.48
CA GLU A 485 24.23 6.17 60.02
C GLU A 485 25.44 5.26 59.62
N ASN A 486 26.38 5.95 58.94
CA ASN A 486 27.83 6.08 59.20
C ASN A 486 28.88 5.05 58.67
N THR A 487 29.55 5.50 57.59
CA THR A 487 31.03 5.64 57.38
C THR A 487 32.00 4.46 57.63
N LEU A 488 32.52 3.89 56.51
CA LEU A 488 33.92 3.59 56.07
C LEU A 488 35.12 3.77 57.05
N PRO A 489 36.37 3.24 56.80
CA PRO A 489 36.92 2.50 55.63
C PRO A 489 37.97 1.36 55.91
N SER A 490 38.56 0.82 54.82
CA SER A 490 39.87 0.12 54.67
C SER A 490 39.84 -1.42 54.76
N LYS A 491 40.51 -2.24 53.94
CA LYS A 491 41.62 -2.05 52.97
C LYS A 491 41.67 -3.29 52.05
N GLN A 492 42.05 -3.07 50.78
CA GLN A 492 42.83 -3.95 49.90
C GLN A 492 42.26 -5.33 49.48
N ILE A 493 41.76 -5.41 48.25
CA ILE A 493 42.38 -6.26 47.22
C ILE A 493 42.49 -5.45 45.93
N LYS A 494 43.72 -5.30 45.45
CA LYS A 494 44.15 -4.59 44.24
C LYS A 494 44.13 -5.53 43.04
N ASN A 495 43.87 -4.91 41.88
CA ASN A 495 44.41 -5.21 40.55
C ASN A 495 43.86 -6.43 39.79
N ARG A 496 43.05 -6.17 38.76
CA ARG A 496 43.54 -6.14 37.35
C ARG A 496 42.43 -5.73 36.38
N PHE A 497 42.84 -4.98 35.35
CA PHE A 497 42.12 -4.61 34.11
C PHE A 497 41.17 -3.40 34.13
N LEU A 498 41.77 -2.22 34.04
CA LEU A 498 41.16 -1.03 33.43
C LEU A 498 42.25 -0.30 32.63
N THR A 499 42.29 -0.54 31.32
CA THR A 499 42.95 0.31 30.32
C THR A 499 42.10 0.30 29.05
N SER A 500 41.89 1.49 28.49
CA SER A 500 41.06 1.82 27.32
C SER A 500 39.55 1.77 27.55
N THR A 501 38.74 2.82 27.36
CA THR A 501 38.95 4.09 26.66
C THR A 501 37.82 5.03 27.10
N ARG A 502 38.14 6.21 27.65
CA ARG A 502 37.17 7.26 27.99
C ARG A 502 37.76 8.60 27.55
N MET A 503 37.26 9.15 26.44
CA MET A 503 37.39 10.54 25.97
C MET A 503 36.62 10.56 24.62
N THR A 504 35.61 11.38 24.33
CA THR A 504 35.30 12.73 24.83
C THR A 504 33.83 13.03 24.51
N ILE A 505 33.05 13.41 25.52
CA ILE A 505 31.77 14.14 25.37
C ILE A 505 32.01 15.58 25.79
N LYS A 506 31.85 16.54 24.88
CA LYS A 506 31.53 17.97 25.10
C LYS A 506 30.80 18.44 23.84
N ARG A 507 29.47 18.57 23.86
CA ARG A 507 28.66 19.77 24.19
C ARG A 507 28.97 20.99 23.31
N LEU A 508 27.98 21.37 22.52
CA LEU A 508 27.41 22.72 22.25
C LEU A 508 26.72 22.66 20.87
N ALA A 509 25.61 23.28 20.49
CA ALA A 509 24.40 23.85 21.08
C ALA A 509 23.72 24.66 19.94
N VAL A 510 22.40 24.88 20.00
CA VAL A 510 21.66 26.03 19.42
C VAL A 510 21.26 26.00 17.92
N VAL A 511 19.93 25.88 17.70
CA VAL A 511 19.06 26.59 16.71
C VAL A 511 19.36 26.32 15.22
N LYS A 512 18.45 25.73 14.44
CA LYS A 512 17.11 26.18 14.05
C LYS A 512 16.41 25.06 13.28
#